data_AF-A0A9P7DXP5-F1
#
_entry.id   AF-A0A9P7DXP5-F1
#
_cell.length_a   1.000
_cell.length_b   1.000
_cell.length_c   1.000
_cell.angle_alpha   90.00
_cell.angle_beta   90.00
_cell.angle_gamma   90.00
#
_symmetry.space_group_name_H-M   'P 1'
#
loop_
_entity.id
_entity.type
_entity.pdbx_description
1 polymer ?
#
loop_
_entity_poly.entity_id
_entity_poly.type
_entity_poly.pdbx_seq_one_letter_code
_entity_poly.pdbx_strand_id
1 'polypeptide(L)'
;HCKFQDLWSFQTKEVVKEICSAFNISKEHCTKYIQFKNTFNLLHTAASFISIHQKSVSVTGVSDKYGKCSWVQYPALWTLKHVDSLPNPDPTNAVAMWDMQIDHAAEVQRLEIKRQAQEWVNIKQDSNSDLSVFVGRWSKQKGADLIGEVWMSCWMECA
;
A
#
# COMPACT_ATOMS: atom_id res chain seq x y z
N HIS A 1 -2.84 -1.70 12.49
CA HIS A 1 -2.77 -3.16 12.27
C HIS A 1 -4.05 -3.58 11.56
N CYS A 2 -4.02 -3.73 10.22
CA CYS A 2 -5.14 -4.31 9.50
C CYS A 2 -5.14 -5.81 9.81
N LYS A 3 -5.89 -6.23 10.83
CA LYS A 3 -6.17 -7.65 11.04
C LYS A 3 -7.12 -8.02 9.92
N PHE A 4 -6.72 -8.91 9.01
CA PHE A 4 -7.62 -9.57 8.06
C PHE A 4 -8.77 -10.16 8.88
N GLN A 5 -9.92 -9.49 8.90
CA GLN A 5 -10.98 -9.70 9.89
C GLN A 5 -12.19 -10.45 9.37
N ASP A 6 -12.06 -11.15 8.23
CA ASP A 6 -13.16 -11.94 7.66
C ASP A 6 -12.70 -13.39 7.42
N LEU A 7 -12.50 -14.12 8.52
CA LEU A 7 -12.11 -15.52 8.46
C LEU A 7 -13.37 -16.39 8.51
N TRP A 8 -13.88 -16.75 7.33
CA TRP A 8 -14.85 -17.85 7.24
C TRP A 8 -14.18 -19.11 7.81
N SER A 9 -14.76 -19.66 8.87
CA SER A 9 -14.15 -20.79 9.57
C SER A 9 -14.47 -22.12 8.86
N PHE A 10 -13.45 -22.96 8.63
CA PHE A 10 -13.60 -24.30 8.03
C PHE A 10 -14.02 -25.37 9.05
N GLN A 11 -14.66 -24.99 10.16
CA GLN A 11 -14.91 -25.91 11.27
C GLN A 11 -16.05 -26.89 10.99
N THR A 12 -17.04 -26.52 10.17
CA THR A 12 -18.22 -27.34 9.91
C THR A 12 -18.34 -27.70 8.43
N LYS A 13 -18.95 -28.85 8.13
CA LYS A 13 -19.12 -29.33 6.75
C LYS A 13 -20.07 -28.42 5.97
N GLU A 14 -21.00 -27.78 6.68
CA GLU A 14 -22.00 -26.85 6.17
C GLU A 14 -21.33 -25.58 5.64
N VAL A 15 -20.41 -24.99 6.42
CA VAL A 15 -19.68 -23.78 5.98
C VAL A 15 -18.79 -24.09 4.79
N VAL A 16 -18.12 -25.25 4.78
CA VAL A 16 -17.33 -25.66 3.61
C VAL A 16 -18.22 -25.79 2.36
N LYS A 17 -19.43 -26.35 2.50
CA LYS A 17 -20.39 -26.48 1.40
C LYS A 17 -20.85 -25.10 0.91
N GLU A 18 -21.11 -24.17 1.82
CA GLU A 18 -21.50 -22.80 1.50
C GLU A 18 -20.40 -22.07 0.73
N ILE A 19 -19.15 -22.11 1.22
CA ILE A 19 -17.99 -21.55 0.52
C ILE A 19 -17.83 -22.18 -0.86
N CYS A 20 -17.90 -23.51 -0.95
CA CYS A 20 -17.78 -24.22 -2.23
C CYS A 20 -18.86 -23.78 -3.23
N SER A 21 -20.09 -23.57 -2.74
CA SER A 21 -21.21 -23.08 -3.55
C SER A 21 -21.02 -21.62 -3.96
N ALA A 22 -20.61 -20.75 -3.02
CA ALA A 22 -20.47 -19.31 -3.25
C ALA A 22 -19.36 -18.99 -4.27
N PHE A 23 -18.25 -19.71 -4.18
CA PHE A 23 -17.10 -19.52 -5.08
C PHE A 23 -17.11 -20.47 -6.30
N ASN A 24 -18.13 -21.34 -6.42
CA ASN A 24 -18.25 -22.35 -7.47
C ASN A 24 -16.98 -23.22 -7.62
N ILE A 25 -16.53 -23.79 -6.50
CA ILE A 25 -15.31 -24.61 -6.42
C ILE A 25 -15.61 -25.98 -5.83
N SER A 26 -14.81 -26.98 -6.22
CA SER A 26 -14.91 -28.31 -5.63
C SER A 26 -14.37 -28.31 -4.19
N LYS A 27 -14.89 -29.21 -3.36
CA LYS A 27 -14.38 -29.44 -1.99
C LYS A 27 -12.90 -29.78 -1.99
N GLU A 28 -12.45 -30.53 -2.99
CA GLU A 28 -11.04 -30.88 -3.18
C GLU A 28 -10.17 -29.63 -3.37
N HIS A 29 -10.55 -28.73 -4.28
CA HIS A 29 -9.81 -27.48 -4.50
C HIS A 29 -9.85 -26.56 -3.28
N CYS A 30 -10.98 -26.56 -2.57
CA CYS A 30 -11.17 -25.81 -1.34
C CYS A 30 -10.16 -26.26 -0.26
N THR A 31 -10.05 -27.57 -0.02
CA THR A 31 -9.07 -28.13 0.93
C THR A 31 -7.63 -28.00 0.43
N LYS A 32 -7.38 -28.16 -0.87
CA LYS A 32 -6.03 -28.16 -1.45
C LYS A 32 -5.38 -26.77 -1.49
N TYR A 33 -6.13 -25.73 -1.82
CA TYR A 33 -5.57 -24.40 -2.05
C TYR A 33 -6.04 -23.37 -1.03
N ILE A 34 -7.31 -23.41 -0.62
CA ILE A 34 -7.97 -22.29 0.05
C ILE A 34 -7.91 -22.38 1.57
N GLN A 35 -8.07 -23.60 2.07
CA GLN A 35 -8.07 -23.87 3.50
C GLN A 35 -6.68 -23.61 4.08
N PHE A 36 -6.55 -22.53 4.84
CA PHE A 36 -5.38 -22.25 5.65
C PHE A 36 -5.72 -22.54 7.11
N LYS A 37 -5.19 -23.65 7.65
CA LYS A 37 -5.57 -24.19 8.96
C LYS A 37 -7.09 -24.43 9.03
N ASN A 38 -7.80 -23.71 9.90
CA ASN A 38 -9.25 -23.79 10.07
C ASN A 38 -9.96 -22.57 9.47
N THR A 39 -9.33 -21.87 8.53
CA THR A 39 -9.86 -20.61 7.97
C THR A 39 -9.75 -20.54 6.46
N PHE A 40 -10.69 -19.82 5.87
CA PHE A 40 -10.65 -19.41 4.46
C PHE A 40 -9.62 -18.29 4.28
N ASN A 41 -8.67 -18.47 3.36
CA ASN A 41 -7.66 -17.44 3.11
C ASN A 41 -7.29 -17.33 1.63
N LEU A 42 -7.69 -16.23 0.99
CA LEU A 42 -7.43 -15.97 -0.42
C LEU A 42 -5.96 -15.70 -0.72
N LEU A 43 -5.22 -15.06 0.20
CA LEU A 43 -3.79 -14.84 0.04
C LEU A 43 -3.04 -16.19 0.01
N HIS A 44 -3.40 -17.08 0.93
CA HIS A 44 -2.89 -18.44 0.94
C HIS A 44 -3.32 -19.20 -0.31
N THR A 45 -4.54 -19.01 -0.80
CA THR A 45 -5.03 -19.61 -2.04
C THR A 45 -4.10 -19.31 -3.21
N ALA A 46 -3.80 -18.02 -3.43
CA ALA A 46 -2.91 -17.61 -4.49
C ALA A 46 -1.50 -18.17 -4.29
N ALA A 47 -0.95 -18.05 -3.08
CA ALA A 47 0.39 -18.53 -2.74
C ALA A 47 0.53 -20.06 -2.94
N SER A 48 -0.44 -20.84 -2.47
CA SER A 48 -0.51 -22.30 -2.63
C SER A 48 -0.64 -22.70 -4.09
N PHE A 49 -1.49 -22.03 -4.85
CA PHE A 49 -1.66 -22.31 -6.28
C PHE A 49 -0.35 -22.06 -7.05
N ILE A 50 0.28 -20.90 -6.85
CA ILE A 50 1.54 -20.54 -7.51
C ILE A 50 2.69 -21.46 -7.05
N SER A 51 2.74 -21.83 -5.77
CA SER A 51 3.74 -22.78 -5.28
C SER A 51 3.64 -24.14 -5.98
N ILE A 52 2.42 -24.69 -6.05
CA ILE A 52 2.16 -26.02 -6.63
C ILE A 52 2.38 -26.03 -8.14
N HIS A 53 1.84 -25.05 -8.87
CA HIS A 53 1.78 -25.08 -10.33
C HIS A 53 2.91 -24.32 -11.01
N GLN A 54 3.51 -23.34 -10.33
CA GLN A 54 4.53 -22.46 -10.90
C GLN A 54 5.85 -22.50 -10.11
N LYS A 55 6.00 -23.45 -9.17
CA LYS A 55 7.22 -23.63 -8.36
C LYS A 55 7.64 -22.35 -7.62
N SER A 56 6.66 -21.54 -7.22
CA SER A 56 6.84 -20.22 -6.56
C SER A 56 7.42 -19.11 -7.44
N VAL A 57 7.35 -19.22 -8.77
CA VAL A 57 7.74 -18.15 -9.70
C VAL A 57 6.62 -17.09 -9.78
N SER A 58 6.98 -15.84 -10.06
CA SER A 58 6.04 -14.73 -10.35
C SER A 58 5.27 -14.14 -9.16
N VAL A 59 5.82 -14.17 -7.94
CA VAL A 59 5.27 -13.41 -6.80
C VAL A 59 6.23 -12.29 -6.44
N THR A 60 5.81 -11.05 -6.64
CA THR A 60 6.62 -9.86 -6.38
C THR A 60 5.98 -8.96 -5.33
N GLY A 61 6.80 -8.37 -4.47
CA GLY A 61 6.42 -7.25 -3.61
C GLY A 61 6.64 -5.92 -4.32
N VAL A 62 5.86 -4.90 -3.95
CA VAL A 62 5.94 -3.53 -4.50
C VAL A 62 7.17 -2.72 -4.04
N SER A 63 8.01 -3.33 -3.20
CA SER A 63 9.35 -2.85 -2.84
C SER A 63 10.14 -3.98 -2.21
N ASP A 64 11.47 -3.88 -2.22
CA ASP A 64 12.37 -4.89 -1.67
C ASP A 64 12.08 -5.15 -0.19
N LYS A 65 11.88 -4.07 0.57
CA LYS A 65 11.59 -4.14 1.99
C LYS A 65 10.21 -4.74 2.24
N TYR A 66 9.19 -4.28 1.51
CA TYR A 66 7.82 -4.75 1.71
C TYR A 66 7.66 -6.23 1.35
N GLY A 67 8.25 -6.69 0.24
CA GLY A 67 8.20 -8.08 -0.19
C GLY A 67 8.82 -9.02 0.85
N LYS A 68 10.06 -8.74 1.25
CA LYS A 68 10.77 -9.53 2.28
C LYS A 68 10.04 -9.52 3.62
N CYS A 69 9.62 -8.35 4.10
CA CYS A 69 8.89 -8.25 5.36
C CYS A 69 7.56 -9.00 5.31
N SER A 70 6.81 -8.91 4.20
CA SER A 70 5.53 -9.61 4.06
C SER A 70 5.70 -11.13 4.07
N TRP A 71 6.69 -11.66 3.35
CA TRP A 71 6.96 -13.10 3.36
C TRP A 71 7.32 -13.61 4.75
N VAL A 72 8.13 -12.87 5.51
CA VAL A 72 8.48 -13.24 6.90
C VAL A 72 7.28 -13.13 7.84
N GLN A 73 6.46 -12.09 7.70
CA GLN A 73 5.39 -11.78 8.66
C GLN A 73 4.10 -12.56 8.43
N TYR A 74 3.78 -12.96 7.20
CA TYR A 74 2.49 -13.57 6.87
C TYR A 74 2.62 -15.06 6.56
N PRO A 75 2.21 -15.96 7.47
CA PRO A 75 2.28 -17.41 7.28
C PRO A 75 1.57 -17.94 6.03
N ALA A 76 0.57 -17.21 5.53
CA ALA A 76 -0.13 -17.54 4.30
C ALA A 76 0.81 -17.62 3.08
N LEU A 77 1.94 -16.90 3.10
CA LEU A 77 2.92 -16.83 2.01
C LEU A 77 4.05 -17.87 2.14
N TRP A 78 4.14 -18.63 3.24
CA TRP A 78 5.26 -19.55 3.47
C TRP A 78 5.27 -20.79 2.58
N THR A 79 4.20 -21.03 1.83
CA THR A 79 4.21 -22.03 0.76
C THR A 79 5.12 -21.63 -0.41
N LEU A 80 5.42 -20.33 -0.55
CA LEU A 80 6.32 -19.80 -1.56
C LEU A 80 7.77 -19.93 -1.11
N LYS A 81 8.65 -20.32 -2.04
CA LYS A 81 10.10 -20.37 -1.81
C LYS A 81 10.73 -18.99 -1.57
N HIS A 82 10.24 -17.98 -2.26
CA HIS A 82 10.67 -16.60 -2.15
C HIS A 82 9.56 -15.67 -2.64
N VAL A 83 9.69 -14.39 -2.31
CA VAL A 83 8.92 -13.30 -2.90
C VAL A 83 9.94 -12.33 -3.47
N ASP A 84 9.90 -12.16 -4.79
CA ASP A 84 10.77 -11.24 -5.51
C ASP A 84 10.36 -9.79 -5.26
N SER A 85 11.13 -8.85 -5.78
CA SER A 85 10.78 -7.43 -5.73
C SER A 85 10.54 -6.90 -7.12
N LEU A 86 9.40 -6.24 -7.28
CA LEU A 86 9.11 -5.37 -8.41
C LEU A 86 8.77 -4.01 -7.81
N PRO A 87 9.78 -3.18 -7.49
CA PRO A 87 9.54 -1.91 -6.85
C PRO A 87 8.63 -1.06 -7.72
N ASN A 88 7.67 -0.38 -7.10
CA ASN A 88 6.88 0.60 -7.83
C ASN A 88 7.83 1.59 -8.53
N PRO A 89 7.51 1.99 -9.78
CA PRO A 89 8.33 2.94 -10.51
C PRO A 89 8.44 4.22 -9.69
N ASP A 90 9.66 4.53 -9.27
CA ASP A 90 9.94 5.79 -8.60
C ASP A 90 9.86 6.88 -9.67
N PRO A 91 9.02 7.94 -9.51
CA PRO A 91 9.01 9.07 -10.43
C PRO A 91 10.40 9.71 -10.58
N THR A 92 11.29 9.54 -9.59
CA THR A 92 12.69 9.98 -9.62
C THR A 92 13.57 9.10 -10.53
N ASN A 93 13.23 7.82 -10.72
CA ASN A 93 13.96 6.92 -11.62
C ASN A 93 13.63 7.12 -13.11
N ALA A 94 12.50 7.78 -13.41
CA ALA A 94 12.22 8.28 -14.77
C ALA A 94 13.12 9.46 -15.14
N VAL A 95 13.67 10.13 -14.13
CA VAL A 95 14.73 11.13 -14.25
C VAL A 95 16.06 10.36 -14.14
N ALA A 96 16.43 9.65 -15.20
CA ALA A 96 17.83 9.30 -15.39
C ALA A 96 18.65 10.55 -15.08
N MET A 97 19.77 10.43 -14.34
CA MET A 97 20.66 11.52 -13.95
C MET A 97 21.11 12.32 -15.19
N TRP A 98 20.25 13.20 -15.68
CA TRP A 98 20.54 14.24 -16.62
C TRP A 98 21.03 15.41 -15.77
N ASP A 99 22.00 16.17 -16.30
CA ASP A 99 22.44 17.42 -15.69
C ASP A 99 21.20 18.26 -15.35
N MET A 100 20.81 18.25 -14.07
CA MET A 100 19.62 18.95 -13.59
C MET A 100 19.94 20.44 -13.62
N GLN A 101 19.72 21.05 -14.77
CA GLN A 101 19.69 22.49 -14.89
C GLN A 101 18.38 23.00 -14.26
N ILE A 102 18.50 24.06 -13.47
CA ILE A 102 17.34 24.74 -12.91
C ILE A 102 16.52 25.28 -14.10
N ASP A 103 15.28 24.84 -14.20
CA ASP A 103 14.32 25.45 -15.10
C ASP A 103 13.90 26.80 -14.50
N HIS A 104 14.61 27.86 -14.91
CA HIS A 104 14.33 29.22 -14.46
C HIS A 104 12.91 29.68 -14.83
N ALA A 105 12.32 29.16 -15.92
CA ALA A 105 10.95 29.49 -16.28
C ALA A 105 9.95 28.84 -15.30
N ALA A 106 10.15 27.57 -14.95
CA ALA A 106 9.35 26.89 -13.92
C ALA A 106 9.51 27.55 -12.54
N GLU A 107 10.72 27.98 -12.17
CA GLU A 107 10.97 28.64 -10.88
C GLU A 107 10.30 30.01 -10.80
N VAL A 108 10.27 30.78 -11.88
CA VAL A 108 9.50 32.04 -11.96
C VAL A 108 8.00 31.77 -11.85
N GLN A 109 7.50 30.73 -12.51
CA GLN A 109 6.08 30.33 -12.43
C GLN A 109 5.67 29.80 -11.05
N ARG A 110 6.62 29.26 -10.27
CA ARG A 110 6.35 28.69 -8.94
C ARG A 110 5.65 29.67 -8.01
N LEU A 111 6.00 30.96 -8.05
CA LEU A 111 5.39 31.99 -7.22
C LEU A 111 3.92 32.24 -7.57
N GLU A 112 3.60 32.27 -8.86
CA GLU A 112 2.22 32.48 -9.32
C GLU A 112 1.36 31.23 -9.04
N ILE A 113 1.89 30.03 -9.26
CA ILE A 113 1.21 28.77 -8.93
C ILE A 113 0.90 28.69 -7.42
N LYS A 114 1.85 29.12 -6.58
CA LYS A 114 1.66 29.21 -5.13
C LYS A 114 0.55 30.18 -4.75
N ARG A 115 0.52 31.37 -5.37
CA ARG A 115 -0.52 32.37 -5.16
C ARG A 115 -1.91 31.82 -5.54
N GLN A 116 -2.01 31.18 -6.70
CA GLN A 116 -3.24 30.53 -7.18
C GLN A 116 -3.69 29.39 -6.25
N ALA A 117 -2.76 28.60 -5.72
CA ALA A 117 -3.07 27.54 -4.77
C ALA A 117 -3.62 28.12 -3.45
N GLN A 118 -2.99 29.18 -2.91
CA GLN A 118 -3.48 29.89 -1.71
C GLN A 118 -4.87 30.49 -1.93
N GLU A 119 -5.09 31.09 -3.10
CA GLU A 119 -6.40 31.63 -3.51
C GLU A 119 -7.46 30.53 -3.62
N TRP A 120 -7.12 29.38 -4.23
CA TRP A 120 -8.02 28.25 -4.42
C TRP A 120 -8.50 27.64 -3.10
N VAL A 121 -7.63 27.52 -2.09
CA VAL A 121 -8.02 27.04 -0.75
C VAL A 121 -8.54 28.15 0.16
N ASN A 122 -8.69 29.38 -0.35
CA ASN A 122 -9.20 30.54 0.37
C ASN A 122 -8.40 30.88 1.66
N ILE A 123 -7.06 30.83 1.58
CA ILE A 123 -6.15 31.29 2.65
C ILE A 123 -5.46 32.60 2.25
N LYS A 124 -4.80 33.27 3.21
CA LYS A 124 -4.05 34.51 2.95
C LYS A 124 -2.99 34.26 1.88
N GLN A 125 -3.04 35.05 0.80
CA GLN A 125 -2.02 35.04 -0.25
C GLN A 125 -0.77 35.73 0.30
N ASP A 126 0.27 34.95 0.55
CA ASP A 126 1.55 35.43 1.09
C ASP A 126 2.70 34.79 0.28
N SER A 127 3.40 35.64 -0.47
CA SER A 127 4.52 35.21 -1.31
C SER A 127 5.68 34.67 -0.49
N ASN A 128 5.83 35.10 0.76
CA ASN A 128 6.95 34.78 1.64
C ASN A 128 6.68 33.58 2.55
N SER A 129 5.44 33.10 2.66
CA SER A 129 5.09 31.97 3.53
C SER A 129 5.45 30.61 2.92
N ASP A 130 5.93 29.63 3.67
CA ASP A 130 6.05 28.27 3.13
C ASP A 130 4.67 27.62 2.93
N LEU A 131 4.44 27.04 1.74
CA LEU A 131 3.21 26.31 1.43
C LEU A 131 3.49 24.80 1.46
N SER A 132 3.09 24.15 2.55
CA SER A 132 3.17 22.70 2.70
C SER A 132 1.89 22.04 2.22
N VAL A 133 2.01 21.02 1.37
CA VAL A 133 0.87 20.32 0.77
C VAL A 133 0.95 18.83 1.10
N PHE A 134 -0.11 18.28 1.70
CA PHE A 134 -0.28 16.84 1.91
C PHE A 134 -1.44 16.33 1.05
N VAL A 135 -1.12 15.50 0.05
CA VAL A 135 -2.14 14.83 -0.79
C VAL A 135 -2.07 13.33 -0.57
N GLY A 136 -3.14 12.77 -0.02
CA GLY A 136 -3.27 11.33 0.10
C GLY A 136 -4.51 10.92 0.86
N ARG A 137 -4.85 9.63 0.79
CA ARG A 137 -5.92 9.05 1.60
C ARG A 137 -5.68 9.33 3.08
N TRP A 138 -6.69 9.85 3.77
CA TRP A 138 -6.67 10.06 5.21
C TRP A 138 -6.54 8.72 5.94
N SER A 139 -5.45 8.52 6.67
CA SER A 139 -5.26 7.34 7.53
C SER A 139 -4.21 7.58 8.62
N LYS A 140 -4.38 6.95 9.78
CA LYS A 140 -3.40 6.98 10.88
C LYS A 140 -2.02 6.46 10.48
N GLN A 141 -1.97 5.48 9.57
CA GLN A 141 -0.70 4.92 9.09
C GLN A 141 0.16 5.96 8.37
N LYS A 142 -0.46 6.98 7.75
CA LYS A 142 0.25 8.06 7.09
C LYS A 142 0.63 9.21 8.03
N GLY A 143 0.28 9.12 9.32
CA GLY A 143 0.59 10.14 10.30
C GLY A 143 -0.11 11.47 10.04
N ALA A 144 -1.28 11.46 9.38
CA ALA A 144 -2.03 12.68 9.09
C ALA A 144 -2.43 13.43 10.38
N ASP A 145 -2.66 12.69 11.46
CA ASP A 145 -2.85 13.18 12.83
C ASP A 145 -1.59 13.86 13.36
N LEU A 146 -0.43 13.22 13.25
CA LEU A 146 0.85 13.79 13.68
C LEU A 146 1.23 15.06 12.90
N ILE A 147 0.95 15.11 11.60
CA ILE A 147 1.20 16.31 10.78
C ILE A 147 0.38 17.48 11.30
N GLY A 148 -0.88 17.26 11.67
CA GLY A 148 -1.72 18.29 12.28
C GLY A 148 -1.19 18.75 13.63
N GLU A 149 -0.77 17.83 14.50
CA GLU A 149 -0.25 18.14 15.83
C GLU A 149 1.06 18.94 15.79
N VAL A 150 2.06 18.49 15.00
CA VAL A 150 3.36 19.16 14.88
C VAL A 150 3.21 20.57 14.30
N TRP A 151 2.32 20.75 13.31
CA TRP A 151 2.09 22.07 12.74
C TRP A 151 1.43 23.03 13.72
N MET A 152 0.48 22.56 14.53
CA MET A 152 -0.18 23.39 15.55
C MET A 152 0.77 23.76 16.69
N SER A 153 1.68 22.88 17.09
CA SER A 153 2.66 23.19 18.14
C SER A 153 3.73 24.18 17.68
N CYS A 154 4.23 24.05 16.45
CA CYS A 154 5.23 24.96 15.89
C CYS A 154 4.67 26.39 15.70
N TRP A 155 3.37 26.51 15.42
CA TRP A 155 2.67 27.80 15.34
C TRP A 155 2.52 28.49 16.70
N MET A 156 2.33 27.73 17.79
CA MET A 156 2.20 28.29 19.14
C MET A 156 3.52 28.74 19.75
N GLU A 157 4.66 28.20 19.33
CA GLU A 157 5.99 28.64 19.79
C GLU A 157 6.52 29.86 19.01
N CYS A 158 5.93 30.18 17.85
CA CYS A 158 6.35 31.29 16.99
C CYS A 158 5.39 32.50 16.99
N ALA A 159 4.30 32.45 17.77
CA ALA A 159 3.33 33.53 17.92
C ALA A 159 3.45 34.21 19.29
#